data_AF-A0A819U411-F1
#
_entry.id   AF-A0A819U411-F1
#
_cell.length_a   1.000
_cell.length_b   1.000
_cell.length_c   1.000
_cell.angle_alpha   90.00
_cell.angle_beta   90.00
_cell.angle_gamma   90.00
#
_symmetry.space_group_name_H-M   'P 1'
#
loop_
_entity.id
_entity.type
_entity.pdbx_description
1 polymer ?
#
loop_
_entity_poly.entity_id
_entity_poly.type
_entity_poly.pdbx_seq_one_letter_code
_entity_poly.pdbx_strand_id
1 'polypeptide(L)'
;MGGVDKVDMLCALHPIYFRSKKWYMRIAWRILDLMVINAWVLWKHMLPDDQRSWRRSRLFYFKIDKANIMLQEPRAIERRMLKVLVTNQSSSESDDNDNNLV
;
A
#
# COMPACT_ATOMS: atom_id res chain seq x y z
N MET A 1 1.18 -28.64 -16.24
CA MET A 1 2.19 -27.59 -16.52
C MET A 1 1.51 -26.34 -17.07
N GLY A 2 1.12 -25.38 -16.23
CA GLY A 2 0.41 -24.17 -16.70
C GLY A 2 0.22 -23.06 -15.65
N GLY A 3 0.83 -23.20 -14.46
CA GLY A 3 0.79 -22.14 -13.44
C GLY A 3 1.70 -20.96 -13.78
N VAL A 4 2.89 -21.26 -14.33
CA VAL A 4 3.88 -20.24 -14.73
C VAL A 4 3.35 -19.37 -15.87
N ASP A 5 2.70 -19.95 -16.88
CA ASP A 5 2.13 -19.25 -18.03
C ASP A 5 1.01 -18.28 -17.63
N LYS A 6 0.16 -18.67 -16.67
CA LYS A 6 -0.89 -17.78 -16.14
C LYS A 6 -0.32 -16.59 -15.38
N VAL A 7 0.75 -16.80 -14.62
CA VAL A 7 1.43 -15.71 -13.91
C VAL A 7 2.09 -14.77 -14.92
N ASP A 8 2.75 -15.31 -15.95
CA ASP A 8 3.42 -14.49 -16.96
C ASP A 8 2.40 -13.69 -17.81
N MET A 9 1.26 -14.29 -18.16
CA MET A 9 0.14 -13.61 -18.80
C MET A 9 -0.41 -12.45 -17.94
N LEU A 10 -0.55 -12.65 -16.63
CA LEU A 10 -1.02 -11.61 -15.71
C LEU A 10 0.02 -10.49 -15.52
N CYS A 11 1.31 -10.83 -15.50
CA CYS A 11 2.40 -9.86 -15.52
C CYS A 11 2.40 -9.03 -16.81
N ALA A 12 2.14 -9.65 -17.97
CA ALA A 12 2.07 -8.97 -19.25
C ALA A 12 0.84 -8.05 -19.37
N LEU A 13 -0.28 -8.37 -18.71
CA LEU A 13 -1.51 -7.58 -18.76
C LEU A 13 -1.44 -6.29 -17.91
N HIS A 14 -0.70 -6.32 -16.80
CA HIS A 14 -0.53 -5.17 -15.91
C HIS A 14 0.95 -4.87 -15.61
N PRO A 15 1.73 -4.47 -16.63
CA PRO A 15 3.15 -4.20 -16.47
C PRO A 15 3.39 -2.95 -15.64
N ILE A 16 4.29 -3.05 -14.67
CA ILE A 16 4.81 -1.89 -13.95
C ILE A 16 6.00 -1.33 -14.73
N TYR A 17 5.80 -0.21 -15.42
CA TYR A 17 6.87 0.44 -16.17
C TYR A 17 7.81 1.19 -15.22
N PHE A 18 8.94 0.58 -14.89
CA PHE A 18 9.99 1.22 -14.10
C PHE A 18 11.29 1.34 -14.90
N ARG A 19 11.69 2.58 -15.22
CA ARG A 19 12.92 2.85 -15.98
C ARG A 19 14.07 3.10 -15.01
N SER A 20 14.73 2.03 -14.58
CA SER A 20 15.91 2.09 -13.71
C SER A 20 17.20 1.74 -14.44
N LYS A 21 18.28 2.49 -14.17
CA LYS A 21 19.64 2.22 -14.68
C LYS A 21 20.30 1.02 -13.96
N LYS A 22 19.81 0.67 -12.78
CA LYS A 22 20.29 -0.42 -11.92
C LYS A 22 19.60 -1.74 -12.29
N TRP A 23 20.37 -2.74 -12.73
CA TRP A 23 19.84 -4.04 -13.21
C TRP A 23 19.06 -4.80 -12.14
N TYR A 24 19.50 -4.74 -10.88
CA TYR A 24 18.87 -5.44 -9.75
C TYR A 24 17.45 -4.93 -9.45
N MET A 25 17.15 -3.66 -9.77
CA MET A 25 15.80 -3.13 -9.60
C MET A 25 14.80 -3.88 -10.47
N ARG A 26 15.19 -4.31 -11.68
CA ARG A 26 14.33 -5.11 -12.56
C ARG A 26 13.87 -6.41 -11.89
N ILE A 27 14.76 -7.04 -11.12
CA ILE A 27 14.46 -8.28 -10.39
C ILE A 27 13.54 -7.97 -9.21
N ALA A 28 13.82 -6.92 -8.43
CA ALA A 28 12.98 -6.51 -7.32
C ALA A 28 11.53 -6.24 -7.75
N TRP A 29 11.34 -5.53 -8.86
CA TRP A 29 10.01 -5.29 -9.42
C TRP A 29 9.30 -6.55 -9.89
N ARG A 30 10.05 -7.49 -10.47
CA ARG A 30 9.48 -8.77 -10.90
C ARG A 30 9.01 -9.61 -9.71
N ILE A 31 9.76 -9.58 -8.60
CA ILE A 31 9.36 -10.23 -7.34
C ILE A 31 8.11 -9.56 -6.76
N LEU A 32 8.05 -8.23 -6.76
CA LEU A 32 6.90 -7.48 -6.27
C LEU A 32 5.63 -7.80 -7.06
N ASP A 33 5.71 -7.85 -8.39
CA ASP A 33 4.59 -8.27 -9.23
C ASP A 33 4.12 -9.70 -8.90
N LEU A 34 5.06 -10.62 -8.64
CA LEU A 34 4.75 -11.99 -8.22
C LEU A 34 4.01 -12.01 -6.87
N MET A 35 4.48 -11.22 -5.90
CA MET A 35 3.85 -11.12 -4.57
C MET A 35 2.41 -10.61 -4.67
N VAL A 36 2.17 -9.57 -5.48
CA VAL A 36 0.82 -9.00 -5.66
C VAL A 36 -0.13 -10.00 -6.34
N ILE A 37 0.35 -10.74 -7.34
CA ILE A 37 -0.44 -11.79 -8.01
C ILE A 37 -0.78 -12.91 -7.02
N ASN A 38 0.18 -13.35 -6.22
CA ASN A 38 -0.03 -14.39 -5.21
C ASN A 38 -1.01 -13.93 -4.12
N ALA A 39 -0.91 -12.68 -3.67
CA ALA A 39 -1.86 -12.09 -2.73
C ALA A 39 -3.28 -12.02 -3.31
N TRP A 40 -3.42 -11.71 -4.60
CA TRP A 40 -4.72 -11.73 -5.29
C TRP A 40 -5.30 -13.15 -5.40
N VAL A 41 -4.46 -14.15 -5.66
CA VAL A 41 -4.89 -15.56 -5.67
C VAL A 41 -5.37 -15.99 -4.29
N LEU A 42 -4.58 -15.71 -3.25
CA LEU A 42 -4.94 -16.01 -1.87
C LEU A 42 -6.26 -15.34 -1.46
N TRP A 43 -6.42 -14.05 -1.81
CA TRP A 43 -7.65 -13.31 -1.55
C TRP A 43 -8.86 -13.99 -2.16
N LYS A 44 -8.79 -14.47 -3.42
CA LYS A 44 -9.89 -15.22 -4.04
C LYS A 44 -10.23 -16.53 -3.34
N HIS A 45 -9.24 -17.22 -2.78
CA HIS A 45 -9.45 -18.49 -2.06
C HIS A 45 -10.02 -18.30 -0.66
N MET A 46 -9.76 -17.14 -0.03
CA MET A 46 -10.24 -16.83 1.30
C MET A 46 -11.69 -16.30 1.32
N LEU A 47 -12.27 -15.97 0.17
CA LEU A 47 -13.66 -15.50 0.07
C LEU A 47 -14.65 -16.69 -0.05
N PRO A 48 -15.76 -16.68 0.71
CA PRO A 48 -16.82 -17.68 0.60
C PRO A 48 -17.53 -17.62 -0.76
N ASP A 49 -18.01 -18.78 -1.24
CA ASP A 49 -18.53 -18.98 -2.60
C ASP A 49 -19.69 -18.05 -3.01
N ASP A 50 -20.45 -17.56 -2.04
CA ASP A 50 -21.64 -16.73 -2.24
C ASP A 50 -21.32 -15.30 -2.74
N GLN A 51 -20.09 -14.79 -2.50
CA GLN A 51 -19.64 -13.48 -3.00
C GLN A 51 -18.72 -13.55 -4.23
N ARG A 52 -18.52 -14.76 -4.79
CA ARG A 52 -17.57 -15.03 -5.88
C ARG A 52 -17.97 -14.35 -7.21
N SER A 53 -19.25 -14.03 -7.39
CA SER A 53 -19.79 -13.46 -8.64
C SER A 53 -19.53 -11.96 -8.79
N TRP A 54 -19.68 -11.16 -7.71
CA TRP A 54 -19.60 -9.69 -7.74
C TRP A 54 -18.15 -9.16 -7.70
N ARG A 55 -17.22 -9.99 -7.22
CA ARG A 55 -15.79 -9.66 -7.07
C ARG A 55 -14.86 -10.45 -7.97
N ARG A 56 -15.30 -10.81 -9.18
CA ARG A 56 -14.40 -11.05 -10.34
C ARG A 56 -13.65 -9.79 -10.77
N SER A 57 -13.33 -8.92 -9.81
CA SER A 57 -12.53 -7.72 -9.98
C SER A 57 -11.26 -8.13 -10.71
N ARG A 58 -11.15 -7.67 -11.96
CA ARG A 58 -9.93 -7.77 -12.76
C ARG A 58 -8.75 -7.36 -11.87
N LEU A 59 -7.62 -8.07 -11.99
CA LEU A 59 -6.41 -7.85 -11.18
C LEU A 59 -6.06 -6.35 -11.02
N PHE A 60 -6.36 -5.55 -12.05
CA PHE A 60 -6.38 -4.09 -12.03
C PHE A 60 -7.03 -3.43 -10.80
N TYR A 61 -8.28 -3.77 -10.47
CA TYR A 61 -9.01 -3.15 -9.37
C TYR A 61 -8.41 -3.50 -8.02
N PHE A 62 -7.90 -4.72 -7.88
CA PHE A 62 -7.16 -5.15 -6.69
C PHE A 62 -5.85 -4.36 -6.56
N LYS A 63 -5.12 -4.16 -7.66
CA LYS A 63 -3.91 -3.32 -7.69
C LYS A 63 -4.23 -1.87 -7.30
N ILE A 64 -5.32 -1.28 -7.81
CA ILE A 64 -5.76 0.08 -7.46
C ILE A 64 -6.14 0.19 -5.98
N ASP A 65 -6.91 -0.76 -5.47
CA ASP A 65 -7.34 -0.77 -4.07
C ASP A 65 -6.13 -0.80 -3.12
N LYS A 66 -5.17 -1.70 -3.40
CA LYS A 66 -3.94 -1.79 -2.60
C LYS A 66 -3.05 -0.56 -2.75
N ALA A 67 -2.95 0.01 -3.96
CA ALA A 67 -2.24 1.26 -4.17
C ALA A 67 -2.87 2.40 -3.38
N ASN A 68 -4.20 2.54 -3.39
CA ASN A 68 -4.91 3.58 -2.63
C ASN A 68 -4.71 3.42 -1.12
N ILE A 69 -4.77 2.20 -0.60
CA ILE A 69 -4.47 1.92 0.81
C ILE A 69 -3.01 2.30 1.13
N MET A 70 -2.06 1.88 0.30
CA MET A 70 -0.64 2.22 0.46
C MET A 70 -0.37 3.73 0.34
N LEU A 71 -1.13 4.47 -0.46
CA LEU A 71 -1.02 5.94 -0.59
C LEU A 71 -1.66 6.70 0.58
N GLN A 72 -2.56 6.06 1.34
CA GLN A 72 -3.13 6.64 2.55
C GLN A 72 -2.16 6.57 3.73
N GLU A 73 -1.32 5.52 3.80
CA GLU A 73 -0.30 5.37 4.85
C GLU A 73 0.73 6.51 4.95
N PRO A 74 1.38 7.01 3.88
CA PRO A 74 2.36 8.10 3.99
C PRO A 74 1.69 9.39 4.48
N ARG A 75 0.43 9.65 4.11
CA ARG A 75 -0.33 10.79 4.62
C ARG A 75 -0.75 10.61 6.07
N ALA A 76 -1.00 9.38 6.51
CA ALA A 76 -1.28 9.06 7.90
C ALA A 76 -0.03 9.19 8.79
N ILE A 77 1.15 8.81 8.28
CA ILE A 77 2.44 9.02 8.94
C ILE A 77 2.72 10.53 9.07
N GLU A 78 2.57 11.30 7.99
CA GLU A 78 2.73 12.75 7.99
C GLU A 78 1.78 13.43 8.99
N ARG A 79 0.49 13.04 9.01
CA ARG A 79 -0.48 13.54 10.00
C ARG A 79 -0.15 13.15 11.43
N ARG A 80 0.40 11.95 11.68
CA ARG A 80 0.86 11.53 13.01
C ARG A 80 2.06 12.36 13.46
N MET A 81 3.01 12.61 12.57
CA MET A 81 4.16 13.47 12.88
C MET A 81 3.74 14.91 13.14
N LEU A 82 2.83 15.46 12.33
CA LEU A 82 2.29 16.81 12.55
C LEU A 82 1.51 16.92 13.87
N LYS A 83 0.73 15.90 14.27
CA LYS A 83 0.09 15.89 15.60
C LYS A 83 1.10 15.88 16.75
N VAL A 84 2.16 15.08 16.64
CA VAL A 84 3.22 15.03 17.67
C VAL A 84 3.91 16.39 17.81
N LEU A 85 4.17 17.08 16.70
CA LEU A 85 4.75 18.42 16.72
C LEU A 85 3.82 19.46 17.36
N VAL A 86 2.52 19.43 17.01
CA VAL A 86 1.51 20.34 17.59
C VAL A 86 1.32 20.10 19.10
N THR A 87 1.31 18.84 19.56
CA THR A 87 1.18 18.52 20.99
C THR A 87 2.40 19.00 21.79
N ASN A 88 3.61 18.88 21.24
CA ASN A 88 4.81 19.39 21.90
C ASN A 88 4.85 20.92 22.01
N GLN A 89 4.18 21.64 21.11
CA GLN A 89 4.10 23.10 21.12
C GLN A 89 3.09 23.60 22.18
N SER A 90 1.99 22.88 22.40
CA SER A 90 1.03 23.19 23.46
C SER A 90 1.53 22.90 24.88
N SER A 91 2.53 22.02 25.04
CA SER A 91 3.13 21.73 26.36
C SER A 91 4.18 22.76 26.78
N SER A 92 4.72 23.57 25.87
CA SER A 92 5.62 24.68 26.21
C SER A 92 4.91 25.99 26.52
N GLU A 93 3.65 26.16 26.09
CA GLU A 93 2.87 27.40 26.32
C GLU A 93 2.07 27.38 27.63
N SER A 94 1.95 26.22 28.30
CA SER A 94 1.25 26.10 29.59
C SER A 94 2.12 26.41 30.82
N ASP A 95 3.45 26.42 30.68
CA ASP A 95 4.36 26.56 31.84
C ASP A 95 4.72 28.03 32.15
N ASP A 96 4.41 28.97 31.26
CA ASP A 96 4.79 30.38 31.40
C ASP A 96 3.68 31.27 32.02
N ASN A 97 2.44 30.79 32.17
CA ASN A 97 1.30 31.63 32.58
C ASN A 97 0.93 31.57 34.08
N ASP A 98 1.60 30.74 34.87
CA ASP A 98 1.31 30.58 36.32
C ASP A 98 2.22 31.43 37.23
N ASN A 99 3.14 32.23 36.68
CA ASN A 99 4.13 33.01 37.46
C ASN A 99 3.82 34.52 37.61
N ASN A 100 2.59 34.99 37.35
CA ASN A 100 2.26 36.43 37.43
C ASN A 100 1.04 36.78 38.30
N LEU A 101 0.85 36.05 39.41
CA LEU A 101 -0.11 36.38 40.48
C LEU A 101 0.63 36.41 41.82
N VAL A 102 1.38 37.48 42.07
CA VAL A 102 1.79 37.94 43.42
C VAL A 102 1.55 39.44 43.50
#